data_AF-A0A1G8UIX2-F1
#
_entry.id   AF-A0A1G8UIX2-F1
#
_cell.length_a   1.000
_cell.length_b   1.000
_cell.length_c   1.000
_cell.angle_alpha   90.00
_cell.angle_beta   90.00
_cell.angle_gamma   90.00
#
_symmetry.space_group_name_H-M   'P 1'
#
loop_
_entity.id
_entity.type
_entity.pdbx_description
1 polymer ?
#
loop_
_entity_poly.entity_id
_entity_poly.type
_entity_poly.pdbx_seq_one_letter_code
_entity_poly.pdbx_strand_id
1 'polypeptide(L)'
;MRVREAQWVNLHVTSARLDQDTDERLSAAVERTGQGVQDIWEEAINFFADQNGIPEEMPANADVKLPSPTEYRTAGQDLVHTTVRLTTNTRARLAATASRLGLGGSECVVDALNAWFDELGVPGEYDRDKVFERPTLYYTGARLDPETRTRVTVATEQTGKSVQGVWEDAINAYADHHGVPKQMPEGSELTLPTPRRGKTSAESKPTSVRLTENARARLVAVCLQQSRTGGEVITEALNDYCDQLDIPR
;
A
#
# COMPACT_ATOMS: atom_id res chain seq x y z
N MET A 1 41.92 -31.05 14.02
CA MET A 1 41.44 -29.98 13.11
C MET A 1 39.93 -30.16 13.00
N ARG A 2 39.13 -29.43 13.79
CA ARG A 2 37.66 -29.55 13.73
C ARG A 2 37.17 -28.78 12.52
N VAL A 3 36.67 -29.52 11.53
CA VAL A 3 35.99 -28.96 10.37
C VAL A 3 34.72 -28.29 10.90
N ARG A 4 34.62 -26.95 10.80
CA ARG A 4 33.35 -26.25 11.01
C ARG A 4 32.44 -26.68 9.87
N GLU A 5 31.48 -27.54 10.17
CA GLU A 5 30.40 -27.86 9.24
C GLU A 5 29.68 -26.56 8.87
N ALA A 6 29.51 -26.35 7.57
CA ALA A 6 28.71 -25.25 7.06
C ALA A 6 27.25 -25.49 7.49
N GLN A 7 26.83 -24.87 8.60
CA GLN A 7 25.42 -24.73 8.91
C GLN A 7 24.82 -23.81 7.83
N TRP A 8 24.19 -24.42 6.85
CA TRP A 8 23.22 -23.75 6.01
C TRP A 8 22.17 -23.15 6.95
N VAL A 9 22.31 -21.86 7.22
CA VAL A 9 21.56 -21.14 8.25
C VAL A 9 20.07 -21.29 7.93
N ASN A 10 19.27 -21.81 8.88
CA ASN A 10 17.81 -21.85 8.76
C ASN A 10 17.29 -20.42 8.76
N LEU A 11 17.26 -19.81 7.59
CA LEU A 11 16.74 -18.46 7.39
C LEU A 11 15.26 -18.50 7.06
N HIS A 12 14.50 -17.59 7.66
CA HIS A 12 13.06 -17.49 7.53
C HIS A 12 12.70 -16.29 6.66
N VAL A 13 12.02 -16.55 5.54
CA VAL A 13 11.50 -15.49 4.67
C VAL A 13 10.52 -14.64 5.48
N THR A 14 10.80 -13.35 5.55
CA THR A 14 10.02 -12.36 6.27
C THR A 14 9.75 -11.20 5.34
N SER A 15 8.48 -10.81 5.23
CA SER A 15 8.10 -9.68 4.41
C SER A 15 7.22 -8.71 5.17
N ALA A 16 7.35 -7.44 4.78
CA ALA A 16 6.52 -6.36 5.26
C ALA A 16 6.23 -5.41 4.10
N ARG A 17 5.15 -4.65 4.24
CA ARG A 17 4.79 -3.59 3.30
C ARG A 17 5.15 -2.26 3.95
N LEU A 18 6.18 -1.62 3.45
CA LEU A 18 6.69 -0.35 3.95
C LEU A 18 5.95 0.78 3.25
N ASP A 19 5.53 1.79 4.00
CA ASP A 19 5.13 3.05 3.39
C ASP A 19 6.35 3.77 2.79
N GLN A 20 6.07 4.74 1.92
CA GLN A 20 7.09 5.53 1.25
C GLN A 20 8.07 6.16 2.26
N ASP A 21 7.58 6.76 3.34
CA ASP A 21 8.46 7.38 4.35
C ASP A 21 9.38 6.33 5.00
N THR A 22 8.85 5.17 5.41
CA THR A 22 9.66 4.09 5.97
C THR A 22 10.66 3.53 4.96
N ASP A 23 10.30 3.44 3.68
CA ASP A 23 11.19 2.97 2.60
C ASP A 23 12.31 3.97 2.28
N GLU A 24 12.00 5.26 2.29
CA GLU A 24 12.98 6.35 2.15
C GLU A 24 13.95 6.37 3.34
N ARG A 25 13.43 6.20 4.56
CA ARG A 25 14.26 6.07 5.78
C ARG A 25 15.13 4.82 5.74
N LEU A 26 14.62 3.70 5.23
CA LEU A 26 15.40 2.47 5.04
C LEU A 26 16.54 2.71 4.04
N SER A 27 16.26 3.36 2.92
CA SER A 27 17.27 3.74 1.91
C SER A 27 18.35 4.63 2.52
N ALA A 28 17.96 5.65 3.29
CA ALA A 28 18.89 6.53 3.98
C ALA A 28 19.72 5.79 5.06
N ALA A 29 19.13 4.82 5.78
CA ALA A 29 19.84 4.00 6.74
C ALA A 29 20.89 3.11 6.06
N VAL A 30 20.57 2.49 4.91
CA VAL A 30 21.51 1.72 4.08
C VAL A 30 22.71 2.58 3.68
N GLU A 31 22.47 3.78 3.16
CA GLU A 31 23.54 4.70 2.77
C GLU A 31 24.41 5.11 3.97
N ARG A 32 23.80 5.34 5.12
CA ARG A 32 24.47 5.82 6.32
C ARG A 32 25.34 4.76 7.00
N THR A 33 24.87 3.52 7.09
CA THR A 33 25.60 2.44 7.77
C THR A 33 26.47 1.63 6.81
N GLY A 34 26.19 1.67 5.50
CA GLY A 34 26.83 0.83 4.50
C GLY A 34 26.41 -0.65 4.57
N GLN A 35 25.38 -0.97 5.36
CA GLN A 35 24.89 -2.33 5.55
C GLN A 35 23.84 -2.70 4.50
N GLY A 36 23.63 -4.01 4.29
CA GLY A 36 22.54 -4.49 3.46
C GLY A 36 21.18 -4.35 4.16
N VAL A 37 20.10 -4.30 3.38
CA VAL A 37 18.72 -4.26 3.89
C VAL A 37 18.42 -5.40 4.88
N GLN A 38 18.95 -6.60 4.63
CA GLN A 38 18.77 -7.73 5.55
C GLN A 38 19.42 -7.47 6.91
N ASP A 39 20.63 -6.91 6.94
CA ASP A 39 21.36 -6.64 8.18
C ASP A 39 20.66 -5.56 9.00
N ILE A 40 20.14 -4.52 8.32
CA ILE A 40 19.32 -3.49 8.95
C ILE A 40 18.06 -4.08 9.60
N TRP A 41 17.36 -4.98 8.90
CA TRP A 41 16.19 -5.64 9.48
C TRP A 41 16.55 -6.48 10.70
N GLU A 42 17.68 -7.19 10.66
CA GLU A 42 18.18 -7.98 11.78
C GLU A 42 18.49 -7.08 12.99
N GLU A 43 19.23 -5.99 12.79
CA GLU A 43 19.59 -5.06 13.85
C GLU A 43 18.36 -4.35 14.43
N ALA A 44 17.47 -3.85 13.56
CA ALA A 44 16.26 -3.16 14.00
C ALA A 44 15.33 -4.07 14.82
N ILE A 45 15.11 -5.31 14.37
CA ILE A 45 14.28 -6.28 15.09
C ILE A 45 14.90 -6.64 16.44
N ASN A 46 16.21 -6.89 16.48
CA ASN A 46 16.90 -7.22 17.73
C ASN A 46 16.89 -6.04 18.71
N PHE A 47 17.21 -4.83 18.23
CA PHE A 47 17.10 -3.60 19.01
C PHE A 47 15.71 -3.43 19.59
N PHE A 48 14.66 -3.58 18.77
CA PHE A 48 13.29 -3.43 19.23
C PHE A 48 12.88 -4.54 20.22
N ALA A 49 13.37 -5.76 20.04
CA ALA A 49 13.18 -6.87 20.97
C ALA A 49 13.87 -6.60 22.32
N ASP A 50 15.07 -6.01 22.33
CA ASP A 50 15.78 -5.60 23.55
C ASP A 50 14.98 -4.55 24.32
N GLN A 51 14.48 -3.51 23.64
CA GLN A 51 13.62 -2.48 24.25
C GLN A 51 12.35 -3.06 24.88
N ASN A 52 11.86 -4.18 24.36
CA ASN A 52 10.67 -4.87 24.84
C ASN A 52 10.96 -6.03 25.80
N GLY A 53 12.21 -6.17 26.28
CA GLY A 53 12.62 -7.17 27.25
C GLY A 53 12.47 -8.61 26.74
N ILE A 54 12.61 -8.82 25.44
CA ILE A 54 12.72 -10.17 24.85
C ILE A 54 14.18 -10.61 24.94
N PRO A 55 14.49 -11.82 25.44
CA PRO A 55 15.86 -12.31 25.57
C PRO A 55 16.66 -12.26 24.27
N GLU A 56 17.97 -12.00 24.39
CA GLU A 56 18.91 -11.95 23.25
C GLU A 56 18.99 -13.30 22.52
N GLU A 57 19.08 -14.39 23.28
CA GLU A 57 19.04 -15.76 22.76
C GLU A 57 17.70 -16.41 23.09
N MET A 58 16.95 -16.77 22.05
CA MET A 58 15.70 -17.49 22.18
C MET A 58 15.96 -18.99 22.33
N PRO A 59 15.10 -19.72 23.06
CA PRO A 59 15.15 -21.17 23.10
C PRO A 59 15.13 -21.78 21.69
N ALA A 60 15.85 -22.88 21.46
CA ALA A 60 15.92 -23.52 20.14
C ALA A 60 14.56 -23.98 19.58
N ASN A 61 13.56 -24.14 20.46
CA ASN A 61 12.18 -24.50 20.13
C ASN A 61 11.21 -23.31 20.22
N ALA A 62 11.70 -22.08 20.27
CA ALA A 62 10.87 -20.88 20.32
C ALA A 62 9.98 -20.78 19.06
N ASP A 63 8.78 -20.22 19.24
CA ASP A 63 7.86 -20.02 18.13
C ASP A 63 8.42 -18.97 17.15
N VAL A 64 8.43 -19.32 15.88
CA VAL A 64 8.83 -18.45 14.76
C VAL A 64 7.64 -18.00 13.93
N LYS A 65 6.43 -18.46 14.29
CA LYS A 65 5.19 -18.09 13.64
C LYS A 65 4.81 -16.67 14.04
N LEU A 66 4.68 -15.81 13.05
CA LEU A 66 4.20 -14.47 13.28
C LEU A 66 2.68 -14.45 13.54
N PRO A 67 2.22 -13.61 14.47
CA PRO A 67 0.82 -13.25 14.54
C PRO A 67 0.33 -12.66 13.21
N SER A 68 -0.92 -12.94 12.87
CA SER A 68 -1.59 -12.30 11.75
C SER A 68 -1.65 -10.78 11.97
N PRO A 69 -1.60 -9.98 10.89
CA PRO A 69 -1.88 -8.55 10.95
C PRO A 69 -3.16 -8.27 11.75
N THR A 70 -3.06 -7.34 12.70
CA THR A 70 -4.22 -6.83 13.44
C THR A 70 -5.12 -6.05 12.48
N GLU A 71 -4.50 -5.38 11.51
CA GLU A 71 -5.19 -4.78 10.38
C GLU A 71 -4.55 -5.22 9.06
N TYR A 72 -5.36 -5.73 8.14
CA TYR A 72 -4.88 -6.04 6.80
C TYR A 72 -4.67 -4.73 6.04
N ARG A 73 -3.41 -4.27 5.95
CA ARG A 73 -2.99 -3.25 4.97
C ARG A 73 -3.45 -3.71 3.58
N THR A 74 -4.54 -3.12 3.10
CA THR A 74 -5.18 -3.55 1.86
C THR A 74 -4.28 -3.12 0.71
N ALA A 75 -4.16 -3.96 -0.32
CA ALA A 75 -3.31 -3.64 -1.47
C ALA A 75 -3.68 -2.26 -2.11
N GLY A 76 -2.78 -1.64 -2.85
CA GLY A 76 -3.03 -0.34 -3.50
C GLY A 76 -2.92 0.90 -2.60
N GLN A 77 -2.49 0.75 -1.35
CA GLN A 77 -1.67 1.77 -0.71
C GLN A 77 -0.29 1.72 -1.40
N ASP A 78 0.33 2.86 -1.72
CA ASP A 78 1.72 2.95 -2.22
C ASP A 78 2.66 2.42 -1.14
N LEU A 79 2.77 1.10 -1.11
CA LEU A 79 3.55 0.35 -0.15
C LEU A 79 4.54 -0.49 -0.92
N VAL A 80 5.81 -0.29 -0.62
CA VAL A 80 6.90 -1.10 -1.15
C VAL A 80 6.89 -2.43 -0.40
N HIS A 81 6.72 -3.52 -1.15
CA HIS A 81 6.79 -4.85 -0.56
C HIS A 81 8.24 -5.29 -0.47
N THR A 82 8.78 -5.26 0.74
CA THR A 82 10.18 -5.63 1.02
C THR A 82 10.22 -6.99 1.69
N THR A 83 11.12 -7.85 1.21
CA THR A 83 11.28 -9.23 1.71
C THR A 83 12.74 -9.48 2.02
N VAL A 84 13.02 -9.97 3.22
CA VAL A 84 14.35 -10.38 3.68
C VAL A 84 14.31 -11.79 4.25
N ARG A 85 15.49 -12.35 4.55
CA ARG A 85 15.62 -13.67 5.17
C ARG A 85 16.24 -13.49 6.54
N LEU A 86 15.46 -13.78 7.59
CA LEU A 86 15.89 -13.59 8.97
C LEU A 86 16.50 -14.86 9.56
N THR A 87 17.48 -14.74 10.44
CA THR A 87 17.94 -15.84 11.28
C THR A 87 16.79 -16.41 12.13
N THR A 88 16.90 -17.69 12.51
CA THR A 88 15.88 -18.32 13.37
C THR A 88 15.74 -17.57 14.70
N ASN A 89 16.84 -17.09 15.28
CA ASN A 89 16.80 -16.34 16.54
C ASN A 89 16.03 -15.03 16.38
N THR A 90 16.43 -14.18 15.43
CA THR A 90 15.76 -12.89 15.18
C THR A 90 14.29 -13.08 14.80
N ARG A 91 13.98 -14.13 14.04
CA ARG A 91 12.60 -14.48 13.70
C ARG A 91 11.76 -14.83 14.93
N ALA A 92 12.32 -15.62 15.86
CA ALA A 92 11.65 -15.95 17.11
C ALA A 92 11.48 -14.72 18.01
N ARG A 93 12.48 -13.84 18.05
CA ARG A 93 12.40 -12.56 18.77
C ARG A 93 11.30 -11.66 18.20
N LEU A 94 11.22 -11.55 16.87
CA LEU A 94 10.13 -10.83 16.20
C LEU A 94 8.75 -11.39 16.57
N ALA A 95 8.57 -12.71 16.54
CA ALA A 95 7.30 -13.35 16.90
C ALA A 95 6.92 -13.09 18.37
N ALA A 96 7.89 -13.16 19.28
CA ALA A 96 7.70 -12.88 20.70
C ALA A 96 7.34 -11.41 20.95
N THR A 97 8.06 -10.47 20.33
CA THR A 97 7.77 -9.03 20.42
C THR A 97 6.39 -8.71 19.87
N ALA A 98 6.06 -9.21 18.66
CA ALA A 98 4.76 -9.01 18.03
C ALA A 98 3.61 -9.52 18.92
N SER A 99 3.76 -10.73 19.46
CA SER A 99 2.77 -11.34 20.37
C SER A 99 2.59 -10.53 21.66
N ARG A 100 3.70 -10.04 22.23
CA ARG A 100 3.69 -9.24 23.47
C ARG A 100 2.97 -7.89 23.28
N LEU A 101 3.16 -7.26 22.13
CA LEU A 101 2.57 -5.96 21.80
C LEU A 101 1.16 -6.05 21.20
N GLY A 102 0.67 -7.27 20.93
CA GLY A 102 -0.61 -7.46 20.24
C GLY A 102 -0.60 -6.99 18.79
N LEU A 103 0.57 -7.03 18.14
CA LEU A 103 0.77 -6.59 16.77
C LEU A 103 0.84 -7.77 15.80
N GLY A 104 0.47 -7.51 14.56
CA GLY A 104 0.85 -8.37 13.44
C GLY A 104 2.35 -8.38 13.21
N GLY A 105 2.89 -9.50 12.69
CA GLY A 105 4.33 -9.55 12.46
C GLY A 105 4.84 -8.55 11.41
N SER A 106 4.04 -8.17 10.41
CA SER A 106 4.42 -7.11 9.46
C SER A 106 4.37 -5.72 10.08
N GLU A 107 3.44 -5.46 11.00
CA GLU A 107 3.33 -4.19 11.74
C GLU A 107 4.52 -4.05 12.69
N CYS A 108 4.85 -5.13 13.40
CA CYS A 108 6.00 -5.18 14.30
C CYS A 108 7.33 -4.94 13.58
N VAL A 109 7.47 -5.36 12.31
CA VAL A 109 8.66 -5.03 11.49
C VAL A 109 8.74 -3.53 11.22
N VAL A 110 7.63 -2.88 10.86
CA VAL A 110 7.62 -1.44 10.56
C VAL A 110 7.92 -0.61 11.81
N ASP A 111 7.35 -0.98 12.96
CA ASP A 111 7.65 -0.35 14.24
C ASP A 111 9.13 -0.55 14.63
N ALA A 112 9.67 -1.76 14.45
CA ALA A 112 11.07 -2.04 14.75
C ALA A 112 12.03 -1.22 13.87
N LEU A 113 11.76 -1.14 12.56
CA LEU A 113 12.57 -0.35 11.63
C LEU A 113 12.57 1.12 12.02
N ASN A 114 11.39 1.71 12.24
CA ASN A 114 11.30 3.14 12.56
C ASN A 114 11.91 3.47 13.93
N ALA A 115 11.74 2.61 14.95
CA ALA A 115 12.41 2.80 16.24
C ALA A 115 13.95 2.78 16.10
N TRP A 116 14.49 1.92 15.25
CA TRP A 116 15.92 1.87 14.98
C TRP A 116 16.40 3.05 14.12
N PHE A 117 15.61 3.51 13.16
CA PHE A 117 15.90 4.73 12.39
C PHE A 117 15.92 5.98 13.29
N ASP A 118 15.03 6.05 14.28
CA ASP A 118 15.02 7.11 15.29
C ASP A 118 16.31 7.09 16.12
N GLU A 119 16.74 5.90 16.58
CA GLU A 119 18.00 5.72 17.32
C GLU A 119 19.23 6.14 16.48
N LEU A 120 19.23 5.84 15.19
CA LEU A 120 20.28 6.29 14.27
C LEU A 120 20.19 7.78 13.92
N GLY A 121 19.10 8.46 14.27
CA GLY A 121 18.82 9.83 13.84
C GLY A 121 18.70 9.94 12.32
N VAL A 122 18.06 8.97 11.66
CA VAL A 122 17.68 9.04 10.25
C VAL A 122 16.44 9.94 10.14
N PRO A 123 16.50 11.05 9.38
CA PRO A 123 15.41 12.02 9.30
C PRO A 123 14.16 11.40 8.67
N GLY A 124 12.99 11.88 9.09
CA GLY A 124 11.67 11.44 8.64
C GLY A 124 10.66 11.48 9.79
N GLU A 125 9.38 11.66 9.48
CA GLU A 125 8.31 11.54 10.48
C GLU A 125 7.69 10.14 10.37
N TYR A 126 7.87 9.31 11.40
CA TYR A 126 7.05 8.12 11.58
C TYR A 126 5.98 8.42 12.62
N ASP A 127 4.76 8.63 12.15
CA ASP A 127 3.59 8.76 13.01
C ASP A 127 2.76 7.49 12.85
N ARG A 128 2.89 6.61 13.85
CA ARG A 128 2.22 5.32 13.89
C ARG A 128 0.72 5.47 13.65
N ASP A 129 0.09 6.48 14.25
CA ASP A 129 -1.36 6.69 14.16
C ASP A 129 -1.76 7.17 12.75
N LYS A 130 -0.94 8.02 12.11
CA LYS A 130 -1.16 8.41 10.69
C LYS A 130 -0.97 7.27 9.70
N VAL A 131 -0.13 6.27 10.01
CA VAL A 131 0.06 5.09 9.16
C VAL A 131 -1.22 4.23 9.11
N PHE A 132 -2.01 4.25 10.19
CA PHE A 132 -3.32 3.59 10.27
C PHE A 132 -4.47 4.47 9.76
N GLU A 133 -4.35 5.80 9.77
CA GLU A 133 -5.30 6.74 9.16
C GLU A 133 -5.23 6.81 7.62
N ARG A 134 -4.61 5.84 6.94
CA ARG A 134 -4.59 5.82 5.47
C ARG A 134 -6.01 5.57 4.94
N PRO A 135 -6.49 6.40 3.99
CA PRO A 135 -7.88 6.38 3.56
C PRO A 135 -8.28 4.99 3.05
N THR A 136 -9.44 4.50 3.48
CA THR A 136 -10.03 3.29 2.92
C THR A 136 -10.16 3.46 1.41
N LEU A 137 -9.53 2.56 0.64
CA LEU A 137 -9.57 2.60 -0.82
C LEU A 137 -10.59 1.60 -1.38
N TYR A 138 -11.45 2.06 -2.27
CA TYR A 138 -12.56 1.29 -2.84
C TYR A 138 -12.22 0.80 -4.24
N TYR A 139 -12.27 -0.51 -4.43
CA TYR A 139 -12.03 -1.12 -5.74
C TYR A 139 -13.07 -0.63 -6.76
N THR A 140 -12.57 -0.04 -7.85
CA THR A 140 -13.38 0.61 -8.87
C THR A 140 -12.89 0.18 -10.24
N GLY A 141 -13.78 -0.44 -11.03
CA GLY A 141 -13.44 -0.96 -12.35
C GLY A 141 -14.30 -0.36 -13.46
N ALA A 142 -13.68 -0.11 -14.60
CA ALA A 142 -14.35 0.29 -15.84
C ALA A 142 -13.78 -0.50 -17.02
N ARG A 143 -14.63 -0.75 -18.02
CA ARG A 143 -14.17 -1.34 -19.29
C ARG A 143 -13.73 -0.19 -20.19
N LEU A 144 -12.42 -0.02 -20.30
CA LEU A 144 -11.81 0.92 -21.23
C LEU A 144 -11.54 0.22 -22.56
N ASP A 145 -11.90 0.87 -23.66
CA ASP A 145 -11.44 0.48 -24.98
C ASP A 145 -9.91 0.72 -25.13
N PRO A 146 -9.26 0.14 -26.16
CA PRO A 146 -7.82 0.27 -26.35
C PRO A 146 -7.33 1.72 -26.54
N GLU A 147 -8.14 2.58 -27.16
CA GLU A 147 -7.82 3.98 -27.42
C GLU A 147 -7.77 4.74 -26.09
N THR A 148 -8.87 4.71 -25.31
CA THR A 148 -8.94 5.31 -23.97
C THR A 148 -7.82 4.81 -23.07
N ARG A 149 -7.48 3.51 -23.12
CA ARG A 149 -6.37 2.95 -22.33
C ARG A 149 -5.02 3.57 -22.71
N THR A 150 -4.78 3.76 -24.00
CA THR A 150 -3.53 4.36 -24.50
C THR A 150 -3.42 5.81 -24.06
N ARG A 151 -4.52 6.56 -24.15
CA ARG A 151 -4.60 7.96 -23.70
C ARG A 151 -4.32 8.10 -22.20
N VAL A 152 -4.86 7.19 -21.38
CA VAL A 152 -4.54 7.15 -19.93
C VAL A 152 -3.06 6.89 -19.67
N THR A 153 -2.41 6.00 -20.43
CA THR A 153 -0.96 5.79 -20.30
C THR A 153 -0.18 7.07 -20.63
N VAL A 154 -0.51 7.76 -21.72
CA VAL A 154 0.11 9.05 -22.06
C VAL A 154 -0.13 10.09 -20.96
N ALA A 155 -1.34 10.13 -20.39
CA ALA A 155 -1.65 11.02 -19.26
C ALA A 155 -0.79 10.72 -18.03
N THR A 156 -0.52 9.45 -17.71
CA THR A 156 0.39 9.09 -16.61
C THR A 156 1.82 9.58 -16.86
N GLU A 157 2.31 9.45 -18.09
CA GLU A 157 3.65 9.93 -18.47
C GLU A 157 3.75 11.46 -18.41
N GLN A 158 2.73 12.17 -18.95
CA GLN A 158 2.70 13.63 -19.01
C GLN A 158 2.56 14.29 -17.63
N THR A 159 1.79 13.68 -16.72
CA THR A 159 1.54 14.23 -15.38
C THR A 159 2.50 13.73 -14.32
N GLY A 160 3.25 12.66 -14.60
CA GLY A 160 4.08 11.95 -13.62
C GLY A 160 3.27 11.20 -12.55
N LYS A 161 1.94 11.09 -12.71
CA LYS A 161 1.06 10.42 -11.75
C LYS A 161 0.87 8.94 -12.07
N SER A 162 0.54 8.15 -11.06
CA SER A 162 0.10 6.77 -11.25
C SER A 162 -1.25 6.71 -11.99
N VAL A 163 -1.59 5.53 -12.56
CA VAL A 163 -2.90 5.30 -13.19
C VAL A 163 -4.05 5.61 -12.21
N GLN A 164 -3.87 5.30 -10.92
CA GLN A 164 -4.83 5.63 -9.89
C GLN A 164 -4.99 7.15 -9.73
N GLY A 165 -3.87 7.89 -9.67
CA GLY A 165 -3.90 9.36 -9.58
C GLY A 165 -4.61 10.00 -10.77
N VAL A 166 -4.35 9.52 -11.99
CA VAL A 166 -5.06 9.99 -13.20
C VAL A 166 -6.56 9.71 -13.13
N TRP A 167 -6.97 8.54 -12.62
CA TRP A 167 -8.39 8.24 -12.44
C TRP A 167 -9.05 9.12 -11.40
N GLU A 168 -8.39 9.36 -10.26
CA GLU A 168 -8.93 10.24 -9.22
C GLU A 168 -9.06 11.68 -9.71
N ASP A 169 -8.06 12.22 -10.39
CA ASP A 169 -8.12 13.55 -10.98
C ASP A 169 -9.26 13.66 -11.98
N ALA A 170 -9.37 12.70 -12.91
CA ALA A 170 -10.41 12.68 -13.92
C ALA A 170 -11.82 12.64 -13.30
N ILE A 171 -12.04 11.75 -12.34
CA ILE A 171 -13.32 11.62 -11.62
C ILE A 171 -13.63 12.90 -10.84
N ASN A 172 -12.65 13.47 -10.15
CA ASN A 172 -12.84 14.70 -9.37
C ASN A 172 -13.13 15.91 -10.26
N ALA A 173 -12.42 16.06 -11.38
CA ALA A 173 -12.65 17.13 -12.36
C ALA A 173 -14.03 17.00 -13.01
N TYR A 174 -14.43 15.78 -13.36
CA TYR A 174 -15.77 15.51 -13.88
C TYR A 174 -16.85 15.80 -12.83
N ALA A 175 -16.65 15.37 -11.58
CA ALA A 175 -17.55 15.66 -10.47
C ALA A 175 -17.66 17.18 -10.20
N ASP A 176 -16.55 17.92 -10.26
CA ASP A 176 -16.54 19.39 -10.17
C ASP A 176 -17.38 20.02 -11.29
N HIS A 177 -17.22 19.54 -12.54
CA HIS A 177 -18.01 20.01 -13.68
C HIS A 177 -19.52 19.80 -13.50
N HIS A 178 -19.90 18.72 -12.81
CA HIS A 178 -21.29 18.39 -12.50
C HIS A 178 -21.79 18.97 -11.14
N GLY A 179 -21.02 19.85 -10.51
CA GLY A 179 -21.43 20.55 -9.29
C GLY A 179 -21.47 19.66 -8.04
N VAL A 180 -20.79 18.51 -8.05
CA VAL A 180 -20.64 17.67 -6.87
C VAL A 180 -19.58 18.30 -5.95
N PRO A 181 -19.86 18.47 -4.65
CA PRO A 181 -18.93 19.08 -3.70
C PRO A 181 -17.54 18.44 -3.72
N LYS A 182 -16.51 19.26 -3.52
CA LYS A 182 -15.10 18.79 -3.45
C LYS A 182 -14.86 17.81 -2.31
N GLN A 183 -15.54 18.02 -1.18
CA GLN A 183 -15.52 17.15 -0.03
C GLN A 183 -16.92 16.61 0.22
N MET A 184 -17.05 15.29 0.20
CA MET A 184 -18.29 14.61 0.52
C MET A 184 -18.47 14.49 2.04
N PRO A 185 -19.71 14.57 2.55
CA PRO A 185 -20.00 14.31 3.97
C PRO A 185 -19.55 12.91 4.39
N GLU A 186 -19.11 12.77 5.64
CA GLU A 186 -18.80 11.47 6.23
C GLU A 186 -20.03 10.54 6.17
N GLY A 187 -19.82 9.26 5.82
CA GLY A 187 -20.90 8.29 5.65
C GLY A 187 -21.70 8.42 4.34
N SER A 188 -21.18 9.16 3.35
CA SER A 188 -21.77 9.22 2.00
C SER A 188 -21.86 7.85 1.35
N GLU A 189 -22.79 7.66 0.42
CA GLU A 189 -22.97 6.39 -0.31
C GLU A 189 -21.74 6.07 -1.18
N LEU A 190 -21.22 4.84 -1.06
CA LEU A 190 -20.01 4.36 -1.74
C LEU A 190 -20.32 3.24 -2.75
N THR A 191 -21.55 2.73 -2.73
CA THR A 191 -22.01 1.68 -3.64
C THR A 191 -22.30 2.26 -5.00
N LEU A 192 -21.60 1.78 -6.03
CA LEU A 192 -21.88 2.20 -7.40
C LEU A 192 -23.19 1.59 -7.90
N PRO A 193 -23.96 2.33 -8.71
CA PRO A 193 -25.14 1.77 -9.36
C PRO A 193 -24.79 0.53 -10.19
N THR A 194 -25.40 -0.60 -9.85
CA THR A 194 -25.17 -1.87 -10.55
C THR A 194 -25.80 -1.81 -11.94
N PRO A 195 -25.10 -2.22 -13.01
CA PRO A 195 -25.71 -2.32 -14.33
C PRO A 195 -26.92 -3.27 -14.27
N ARG A 196 -28.05 -2.84 -14.85
CA ARG A 196 -29.16 -3.76 -15.16
C ARG A 196 -28.58 -4.84 -16.08
N ARG A 197 -28.70 -6.12 -15.70
CA ARG A 197 -28.12 -7.27 -16.41
C ARG A 197 -28.51 -7.29 -17.90
N GLY A 198 -27.70 -6.67 -18.74
CA GLY A 198 -27.63 -6.95 -20.17
C GLY A 198 -26.64 -8.09 -20.38
N LYS A 199 -27.07 -9.16 -21.07
CA LYS A 199 -26.14 -10.17 -21.57
C LYS A 199 -25.28 -9.51 -22.64
N THR A 200 -24.04 -9.14 -22.33
CA THR A 200 -23.05 -8.75 -23.33
C THR A 200 -21.75 -9.49 -23.12
N SER A 201 -21.23 -9.95 -24.26
CA SER A 201 -20.19 -10.94 -24.44
C SER A 201 -18.85 -10.58 -23.79
N ALA A 202 -18.12 -11.65 -23.47
CA ALA A 202 -16.73 -11.61 -23.05
C ALA A 202 -15.86 -11.05 -24.17
N GLU A 203 -15.11 -9.97 -23.92
CA GLU A 203 -13.85 -9.74 -24.65
C GLU A 203 -12.88 -8.73 -24.04
N SER A 204 -13.26 -7.87 -23.08
CA SER A 204 -12.29 -7.00 -22.39
C SER A 204 -12.31 -7.17 -20.87
N LYS A 205 -11.14 -7.48 -20.29
CA LYS A 205 -10.93 -7.42 -18.84
C LYS A 205 -11.10 -5.96 -18.40
N PRO A 206 -11.89 -5.68 -17.35
CA PRO A 206 -12.01 -4.33 -16.82
C PRO A 206 -10.65 -3.85 -16.32
N THR A 207 -10.31 -2.60 -16.61
CA THR A 207 -9.23 -1.89 -15.92
C THR A 207 -9.78 -1.46 -14.57
N SER A 208 -8.99 -1.60 -13.52
CA SER A 208 -9.44 -1.28 -12.16
C SER A 208 -8.38 -0.55 -11.38
N VAL A 209 -8.81 0.45 -10.62
CA VAL A 209 -8.01 1.18 -9.65
C VAL A 209 -8.69 1.11 -8.29
N ARG A 210 -8.03 1.65 -7.26
CA ARG A 210 -8.67 1.88 -5.97
C ARG A 210 -8.83 3.38 -5.78
N LEU A 211 -10.00 3.81 -5.37
CA LEU A 211 -10.28 5.23 -5.16
C LEU A 211 -10.37 5.52 -3.68
N THR A 212 -9.91 6.69 -3.25
CA THR A 212 -10.23 7.22 -1.93
C THR A 212 -11.74 7.26 -1.69
N GLU A 213 -12.15 7.20 -0.43
CA GLU A 213 -13.55 7.31 -0.03
C GLU A 213 -14.23 8.53 -0.65
N ASN A 214 -13.55 9.69 -0.60
CA ASN A 214 -14.07 10.92 -1.17
C ASN A 214 -14.25 10.80 -2.70
N ALA A 215 -13.22 10.40 -3.45
CA ALA A 215 -13.33 10.23 -4.91
C ALA A 215 -14.43 9.21 -5.29
N ARG A 216 -14.57 8.14 -4.49
CA ARG A 216 -15.62 7.13 -4.67
C ARG A 216 -17.01 7.70 -4.42
N ALA A 217 -17.23 8.42 -3.32
CA ALA A 217 -18.50 9.06 -3.01
C ALA A 217 -18.90 10.09 -4.08
N ARG A 218 -17.92 10.85 -4.59
CA ARG A 218 -18.14 11.81 -5.67
C ARG A 218 -18.55 11.12 -6.97
N LEU A 219 -17.89 10.02 -7.34
CA LEU A 219 -18.29 9.19 -8.47
C LEU A 219 -19.74 8.69 -8.31
N VAL A 220 -20.10 8.15 -7.15
CA VAL A 220 -21.46 7.67 -6.87
C VAL A 220 -22.48 8.81 -7.01
N ALA A 221 -22.18 10.00 -6.48
CA ALA A 221 -23.06 11.16 -6.60
C ALA A 221 -23.34 11.53 -8.06
N VAL A 222 -22.30 11.57 -8.91
CA VAL A 222 -22.46 11.83 -10.34
C VAL A 222 -23.25 10.72 -11.02
N CYS A 223 -22.96 9.45 -10.72
CA CYS A 223 -23.71 8.31 -11.28
C CYS A 223 -25.20 8.39 -10.94
N LEU A 224 -25.56 8.74 -9.71
CA LEU A 224 -26.94 8.91 -9.27
C LEU A 224 -27.61 10.11 -9.94
N GLN A 225 -26.92 11.26 -10.02
CA GLN A 225 -27.43 12.47 -10.68
C GLN A 225 -27.75 12.21 -12.16
N GLN A 226 -26.88 11.49 -12.86
CA GLN A 226 -27.02 11.22 -14.29
C GLN A 226 -27.80 9.93 -14.60
N SER A 227 -28.18 9.14 -13.59
CA SER A 227 -28.77 7.80 -13.75
C SER A 227 -27.91 6.85 -14.61
N ARG A 228 -26.59 6.89 -14.42
CA ARG A 228 -25.59 6.12 -15.17
C ARG A 228 -24.84 5.14 -14.29
N THR A 229 -24.18 4.17 -14.91
CA THR A 229 -23.30 3.23 -14.22
C THR A 229 -21.93 3.85 -13.95
N GLY A 230 -21.21 3.32 -12.95
CA GLY A 230 -19.84 3.74 -12.66
C GLY A 230 -18.91 3.62 -13.86
N GLY A 231 -19.02 2.53 -14.63
CA GLY A 231 -18.17 2.32 -15.81
C GLY A 231 -18.36 3.37 -16.90
N GLU A 232 -19.60 3.80 -17.17
CA GLU A 232 -19.89 4.83 -18.17
C GLU A 232 -19.34 6.19 -17.74
N VAL A 233 -19.56 6.58 -16.48
CA VAL A 233 -19.07 7.85 -15.94
C VAL A 233 -17.54 7.89 -15.89
N ILE A 234 -16.89 6.79 -15.50
CA ILE A 234 -15.41 6.72 -15.47
C ILE A 234 -14.83 6.87 -16.88
N THR A 235 -15.35 6.15 -17.87
CA THR A 235 -14.83 6.23 -19.24
C THR A 235 -14.98 7.63 -19.82
N GLU A 236 -16.09 8.31 -19.55
CA GLU A 236 -16.28 9.71 -19.98
C GLU A 236 -15.33 10.66 -19.24
N ALA A 237 -15.28 10.57 -17.91
CA ALA A 237 -14.38 11.39 -17.10
C ALA A 237 -12.91 11.27 -17.54
N LEU A 238 -12.45 10.06 -17.86
CA LEU A 238 -11.09 9.83 -18.36
C LEU A 238 -10.86 10.46 -19.74
N ASN A 239 -11.83 10.36 -20.65
CA ASN A 239 -11.72 10.97 -21.97
C ASN A 239 -11.73 12.49 -21.90
N ASP A 240 -12.61 13.08 -21.08
CA ASP A 240 -12.67 14.52 -20.84
C ASP A 240 -11.38 15.03 -20.22
N TYR A 241 -10.82 14.29 -19.26
CA TYR A 241 -9.54 14.63 -18.64
C TYR A 241 -8.37 14.54 -19.63
N CYS A 242 -8.34 13.51 -20.50
CA CYS A 242 -7.34 13.42 -21.55
C CYS A 242 -7.50 14.54 -22.60
N ASP A 243 -8.75 14.92 -22.93
CA ASP A 243 -9.03 16.06 -23.81
C ASP A 243 -8.54 17.38 -23.17
N GLN A 244 -8.69 17.58 -21.85
CA GLN A 244 -8.15 18.73 -21.11
C GLN A 244 -6.62 18.78 -21.08
N LEU A 245 -5.95 17.64 -21.23
CA LEU A 245 -4.48 17.54 -21.32
C LEU A 245 -3.96 17.65 -22.76
N ASP A 246 -4.84 17.94 -23.73
CA ASP A 246 -4.54 17.99 -25.17
C ASP A 246 -3.97 16.65 -25.72
N ILE A 247 -4.34 15.51 -25.11
CA ILE A 247 -3.90 14.18 -25.57
C ILE A 247 -4.78 13.74 -26.75
N PRO A 248 -4.21 13.45 -27.93
CA PRO A 248 -4.98 13.08 -29.12
C PRO A 248 -5.77 11.79 -28.92
N ARG A 249 -6.85 11.66 -29.72
CA ARG A 249 -7.64 10.44 -29.88
C ARG A 249 -6.99 9.51 -30.89
#